data_AF-A0A933IZI1-F1
#
_entry.id   AF-A0A933IZI1-F1
#
_cell.length_a   1.000
_cell.length_b   1.000
_cell.length_c   1.000
_cell.angle_alpha   90.00
_cell.angle_beta   90.00
_cell.angle_gamma   90.00
#
_symmetry.space_group_name_H-M   'P 1'
#
loop_
_entity.id
_entity.type
_entity.pdbx_description
1 polymer ?
#
loop_
_entity_poly.entity_id
_entity_poly.type
_entity_poly.pdbx_seq_one_letter_code
_entity_poly.pdbx_strand_id
1 'polypeptide(L)'
;MENSGLLDGLLKCQEHDCPMTEVTLVIRVGDNYECVVERVDAHLGGKRVKDIVPGKRKTPLTLVFEDGHTLPLLCPHCGGAIHAAPEDEDQVLEESSGLYLVGVAYVEPSEEPEAIALAFASDPAADPEDPETEIEELVLHLDSARRLTCPDEREEQR
;
A
#
# COMPACT_ATOMS: atom_id res chain seq x y z
N MET A 1 -13.83 -12.27 -11.03
CA MET A 1 -12.94 -12.69 -12.13
C MET A 1 -12.05 -11.50 -12.38
N GLU A 2 -10.89 -11.50 -11.73
CA GLU A 2 -9.92 -10.42 -11.84
C GLU A 2 -9.20 -10.55 -13.19
N ASN A 3 -9.19 -9.48 -13.96
CA ASN A 3 -8.44 -9.40 -15.20
C ASN A 3 -6.96 -9.22 -14.86
N SER A 4 -6.28 -10.31 -14.53
CA SER A 4 -4.81 -10.34 -14.54
C SER A 4 -4.36 -9.96 -15.95
N GLY A 5 -3.59 -8.89 -16.09
CA GLY A 5 -3.07 -8.46 -17.39
C GLY A 5 -2.18 -9.55 -17.97
N LEU A 6 -2.18 -9.69 -19.30
CA LEU A 6 -1.38 -10.71 -20.03
C LEU A 6 0.12 -10.67 -19.63
N LEU A 7 0.61 -9.52 -19.15
CA LEU A 7 1.99 -9.29 -18.78
C LEU A 7 2.21 -9.02 -17.28
N ASP A 8 1.19 -9.22 -16.44
CA ASP A 8 1.36 -9.15 -14.99
C ASP A 8 2.40 -10.22 -14.57
N GLY A 9 3.53 -9.78 -14.00
CA GLY A 9 4.66 -10.65 -13.66
C GLY A 9 5.68 -10.89 -14.78
N LEU A 10 5.54 -10.28 -15.97
CA LEU A 10 6.49 -10.41 -17.09
C LEU A 10 7.42 -9.20 -17.31
N LEU A 11 7.22 -8.09 -16.60
CA LEU A 11 8.02 -6.84 -16.71
C LEU A 11 8.80 -6.57 -15.41
N LYS A 12 9.91 -5.80 -15.46
CA LYS A 12 10.90 -5.63 -14.37
C LYS A 12 11.17 -4.14 -14.03
N CYS A 13 11.33 -3.79 -12.75
CA CYS A 13 11.92 -2.51 -12.29
C CYS A 13 13.36 -2.75 -11.79
N GLN A 14 14.31 -1.87 -12.13
CA GLN A 14 15.75 -2.03 -11.81
C GLN A 14 16.22 -1.16 -10.63
N GLU A 15 15.40 -0.22 -10.15
CA GLU A 15 15.83 0.86 -9.25
C GLU A 15 15.78 0.49 -7.75
N HIS A 16 14.84 -0.37 -7.35
CA HIS A 16 14.54 -0.66 -5.94
C HIS A 16 15.14 -1.98 -5.43
N ASP A 17 16.19 -2.49 -6.09
CA ASP A 17 16.88 -3.76 -5.79
C ASP A 17 15.94 -4.98 -5.56
N CYS A 18 14.75 -4.92 -6.15
CA CYS A 18 13.83 -6.04 -6.23
C CYS A 18 14.49 -7.13 -7.10
N PRO A 19 14.42 -8.42 -6.72
CA PRO A 19 15.27 -9.47 -7.29
C PRO A 19 15.23 -9.50 -8.81
N MET A 20 16.39 -9.26 -9.41
CA MET A 20 16.59 -9.13 -10.87
C MET A 20 16.55 -10.45 -11.65
N THR A 21 16.38 -11.61 -11.02
CA THR A 21 16.62 -12.90 -11.70
C THR A 21 15.42 -13.80 -11.98
N GLU A 22 14.25 -13.64 -11.35
CA GLU A 22 13.05 -14.37 -11.78
C GLU A 22 11.80 -13.81 -11.09
N VAL A 23 11.04 -12.99 -11.83
CA VAL A 23 9.65 -12.57 -11.55
C VAL A 23 9.45 -11.49 -10.46
N THR A 24 8.43 -10.65 -10.69
CA THR A 24 7.82 -9.59 -9.83
C THR A 24 8.52 -8.21 -9.76
N LEU A 25 7.88 -7.02 -9.77
CA LEU A 25 6.50 -6.54 -9.62
C LEU A 25 6.21 -5.32 -10.48
N VAL A 26 5.55 -5.53 -11.61
CA VAL A 26 4.96 -4.44 -12.38
C VAL A 26 3.46 -4.69 -12.44
N ILE A 27 2.70 -3.79 -11.83
CA ILE A 27 1.24 -3.88 -11.79
C ILE A 27 0.66 -3.12 -12.96
N ARG A 28 -0.43 -3.64 -13.54
CA ARG A 28 -1.18 -2.89 -14.54
C ARG A 28 -2.08 -1.85 -13.87
N VAL A 29 -1.86 -0.58 -14.20
CA VAL A 29 -2.71 0.55 -13.80
C VAL A 29 -3.28 1.17 -15.08
N GLY A 30 -4.58 1.00 -15.32
CA GLY A 30 -5.19 1.37 -16.60
C GLY A 30 -4.52 0.61 -17.76
N ASP A 31 -3.82 1.34 -18.63
CA ASP A 31 -3.05 0.79 -19.76
C ASP A 31 -1.53 0.77 -19.55
N ASN A 32 -1.05 1.24 -18.39
CA ASN A 32 0.36 1.31 -18.06
C ASN A 32 0.77 0.21 -17.07
N TYR A 33 2.07 0.01 -16.99
CA TYR A 33 2.74 -0.99 -16.16
C TYR A 33 3.70 -0.24 -15.23
N GLU A 34 3.44 -0.27 -13.93
CA GLU A 34 4.16 0.53 -12.91
C GLU A 34 4.75 -0.36 -11.80
N CYS A 35 5.91 0.03 -11.27
CA CYS A 35 6.46 -0.61 -10.07
C CYS A 35 5.54 -0.31 -8.87
N VAL A 36 5.24 -1.34 -8.07
CA VAL A 36 4.32 -1.18 -6.94
C VAL A 36 4.86 -0.25 -5.85
N VAL A 37 6.17 -0.31 -5.59
CA VAL A 37 6.85 0.51 -4.58
C VAL A 37 6.85 1.96 -5.03
N GLU A 38 7.30 2.23 -6.25
CA GLU A 38 7.29 3.58 -6.85
C GLU A 38 5.89 4.18 -6.88
N ARG A 39 4.87 3.38 -7.25
CA ARG A 39 3.49 3.87 -7.26
C ARG A 39 3.07 4.31 -5.87
N VAL A 40 3.26 3.48 -4.86
CA VAL A 40 2.85 3.81 -3.50
C VAL A 40 3.65 4.99 -2.98
N ASP A 41 4.98 5.00 -3.14
CA ASP A 41 5.83 6.08 -2.67
C ASP A 41 5.51 7.42 -3.38
N ALA A 42 5.39 7.42 -4.71
CA ALA A 42 5.06 8.64 -5.45
C ALA A 42 3.69 9.23 -5.08
N HIS A 43 2.72 8.39 -4.73
CA HIS A 43 1.37 8.82 -4.40
C HIS A 43 1.09 8.95 -2.90
N LEU A 44 1.85 8.33 -2.02
CA LEU A 44 1.57 8.31 -0.57
C LEU A 44 2.79 8.67 0.29
N GLY A 45 4.01 8.63 -0.26
CA GLY A 45 5.25 8.95 0.47
C GLY A 45 5.19 10.34 1.09
N GLY A 46 5.55 10.41 2.37
CA GLY A 46 5.49 11.61 3.20
C GLY A 46 4.08 12.09 3.55
N LYS A 47 3.01 11.41 3.10
CA LYS A 47 1.63 11.81 3.39
C LYS A 47 1.16 11.25 4.71
N ARG A 48 0.37 12.06 5.40
CA ARG A 48 -0.23 11.70 6.68
C ARG A 48 -1.56 10.98 6.51
N VAL A 49 -1.77 9.93 7.30
CA VAL A 49 -3.07 9.30 7.50
C VAL A 49 -3.95 10.26 8.30
N LYS A 50 -5.10 10.60 7.74
CA LYS A 50 -6.07 11.52 8.34
C LYS A 50 -7.25 10.79 8.94
N ASP A 51 -7.71 9.73 8.28
CA ASP A 51 -8.96 9.04 8.61
C ASP A 51 -8.93 7.58 8.13
N ILE A 52 -9.95 6.81 8.49
CA ILE A 52 -10.20 5.48 7.96
C ILE A 52 -11.63 5.41 7.38
N VAL A 53 -11.81 4.57 6.36
CA VAL A 53 -13.15 4.14 5.94
C VAL A 53 -13.35 2.71 6.44
N PRO A 54 -14.27 2.49 7.39
CA PRO A 54 -14.56 1.16 7.90
C PRO A 54 -14.92 0.17 6.80
N GLY A 55 -14.36 -1.04 6.95
CA GLY A 55 -14.71 -2.14 6.08
C GLY A 55 -16.17 -2.55 6.24
N LYS A 56 -16.84 -2.92 5.15
CA LYS A 56 -18.17 -3.55 5.17
C LYS A 56 -18.04 -4.95 4.58
N ARG A 57 -19.08 -5.78 4.66
CA ARG A 57 -19.11 -7.17 4.13
C ARG A 57 -18.43 -7.45 2.77
N LYS A 58 -18.23 -6.45 1.92
CA LYS A 58 -17.57 -6.57 0.62
C LYS A 58 -16.49 -5.50 0.35
N THR A 59 -16.18 -4.63 1.30
CA THR A 59 -15.22 -3.54 1.14
C THR A 59 -14.19 -3.58 2.25
N PRO A 60 -12.89 -3.54 1.94
CA PRO A 60 -11.85 -3.54 2.97
C PRO A 60 -11.91 -2.27 3.81
N LEU A 61 -11.40 -2.37 5.03
CA LEU A 61 -10.93 -1.23 5.78
C LEU A 61 -9.93 -0.45 4.90
N THR A 62 -10.02 0.86 4.89
CA THR A 62 -9.25 1.71 3.96
C THR A 62 -8.65 2.87 4.72
N LEU A 63 -7.35 3.13 4.56
CA LEU A 63 -6.71 4.34 5.08
C LEU A 63 -7.01 5.52 4.15
N VAL A 64 -7.26 6.69 4.73
CA VAL A 64 -7.50 7.95 4.03
C VAL A 64 -6.38 8.91 4.37
N PHE A 65 -5.67 9.38 3.35
CA PHE A 65 -4.57 10.32 3.50
C PHE A 65 -5.07 11.76 3.43
N GLU A 66 -4.27 12.70 3.94
CA GLU A 66 -4.68 14.09 4.13
C GLU A 66 -5.07 14.83 2.84
N ASP A 67 -4.57 14.38 1.69
CA ASP A 67 -4.87 14.93 0.38
C ASP A 67 -5.99 14.16 -0.37
N GLY A 68 -6.61 13.18 0.28
CA GLY A 68 -7.73 12.42 -0.25
C GLY A 68 -7.35 11.13 -0.99
N HIS A 69 -6.07 10.75 -1.05
CA HIS A 69 -5.72 9.39 -1.48
C HIS A 69 -6.30 8.36 -0.52
N THR A 70 -6.66 7.19 -1.05
CA THR A 70 -7.18 6.10 -0.21
C THR A 70 -6.51 4.77 -0.54
N LEU A 71 -6.07 4.05 0.49
CA LEU A 71 -5.40 2.76 0.37
C LEU A 71 -6.21 1.65 1.05
N PRO A 72 -6.79 0.69 0.30
CA PRO A 72 -7.51 -0.42 0.88
C PRO A 72 -6.57 -1.43 1.53
N LEU A 73 -6.91 -1.89 2.74
CA LEU A 73 -6.10 -2.85 3.49
C LEU A 73 -6.50 -4.29 3.13
N LEU A 74 -5.61 -5.00 2.45
CA LEU A 74 -5.82 -6.39 2.04
C LEU A 74 -4.80 -7.32 2.70
N CYS A 75 -5.28 -8.48 3.15
CA CYS A 75 -4.51 -9.52 3.80
C CYS A 75 -3.34 -9.96 2.90
N PRO A 76 -2.07 -9.88 3.35
CA PRO A 76 -0.90 -10.17 2.53
C PRO A 76 -0.90 -11.58 1.93
N HIS A 77 -1.55 -12.55 2.57
CA HIS A 77 -1.58 -13.95 2.11
C HIS A 77 -2.60 -14.28 1.05
N CYS A 78 -3.78 -13.65 1.09
CA CYS A 78 -4.91 -14.08 0.26
C CYS A 78 -5.57 -12.96 -0.52
N GLY A 79 -5.10 -11.71 -0.37
CA GLY A 79 -5.73 -10.52 -0.97
C GLY A 79 -7.13 -10.24 -0.42
N GLY A 80 -7.56 -10.98 0.60
CA GLY A 80 -8.85 -10.83 1.25
C GLY A 80 -8.95 -9.49 1.98
N ALA A 81 -10.15 -8.93 2.03
CA ALA A 81 -10.40 -7.67 2.74
C ALA A 81 -10.10 -7.81 4.23
N ILE A 82 -9.26 -6.91 4.77
CA ILE A 82 -9.12 -6.74 6.21
C ILE A 82 -10.31 -5.90 6.69
N HIS A 83 -10.89 -6.30 7.82
CA HIS A 83 -11.97 -5.58 8.48
C HIS A 83 -11.60 -5.42 9.96
N ALA A 84 -11.87 -4.25 10.52
CA ALA A 84 -11.93 -4.09 11.98
C ALA A 84 -13.33 -4.51 12.47
N ALA A 85 -13.42 -5.02 13.70
CA ALA A 85 -14.72 -5.14 14.35
C ALA A 85 -15.25 -3.72 14.67
N PRO A 86 -16.57 -3.48 14.68
CA PRO A 86 -17.11 -2.14 14.93
C PRO A 86 -16.63 -1.49 16.23
N GLU A 87 -16.36 -2.30 17.26
CA GLU A 87 -15.81 -1.84 18.55
C GLU A 87 -14.32 -1.43 18.49
N ASP A 88 -13.59 -1.89 17.48
CA ASP A 88 -12.15 -1.64 17.32
C ASP A 88 -11.87 -0.54 16.28
N GLU A 89 -12.88 -0.07 15.54
CA GLU A 89 -12.72 0.96 14.50
C GLU A 89 -12.13 2.27 15.05
N ASP A 90 -12.62 2.72 16.20
CA ASP A 90 -12.12 3.94 16.86
C ASP A 90 -10.67 3.78 17.31
N GLN A 91 -10.29 2.58 17.78
CA GLN A 91 -8.91 2.30 18.19
C GLN A 91 -7.96 2.30 16.98
N VAL A 92 -8.36 1.64 15.89
CA VAL A 92 -7.56 1.64 14.65
C VAL A 92 -7.38 3.06 14.12
N LEU A 93 -8.43 3.90 14.18
CA LEU A 93 -8.31 5.30 13.81
C LEU A 93 -7.36 6.06 14.74
N GLU A 94 -7.46 5.86 16.05
CA GLU A 94 -6.58 6.51 17.03
C GLU A 94 -5.10 6.14 16.83
N GLU A 95 -4.83 4.87 16.55
CA GLU A 95 -3.46 4.35 16.35
C GLU A 95 -2.88 4.76 14.99
N SER A 96 -3.71 4.90 13.94
CA SER A 96 -3.22 5.21 12.59
C SER A 96 -3.27 6.70 12.24
N SER A 97 -4.20 7.47 12.82
CA SER A 97 -4.36 8.89 12.51
C SER A 97 -3.17 9.68 13.01
N GLY A 98 -2.64 10.55 12.15
CA GLY A 98 -1.48 11.37 12.48
C GLY A 98 -0.15 10.78 12.02
N LEU A 99 -0.10 9.48 11.68
CA LEU A 99 1.11 8.85 11.17
C LEU A 99 1.39 9.22 9.71
N TYR A 100 2.66 9.37 9.38
CA TYR A 100 3.19 9.66 8.05
C TYR A 100 3.77 8.38 7.45
N LEU A 101 3.49 8.13 6.17
CA LEU A 101 4.18 7.06 5.44
C LEU A 101 5.61 7.53 5.12
N VAL A 102 6.61 6.93 5.78
CA VAL A 102 8.02 7.33 5.67
C VAL A 102 8.89 6.32 4.92
N GLY A 103 8.34 5.13 4.64
CA GLY A 103 9.04 4.11 3.86
C GLY A 103 8.09 3.12 3.22
N VAL A 104 8.51 2.60 2.07
CA VAL A 104 7.81 1.57 1.32
C VAL A 104 8.82 0.54 0.87
N ALA A 105 8.59 -0.73 1.20
CA ALA A 105 9.47 -1.82 0.82
C ALA A 105 8.69 -2.96 0.18
N TYR A 106 9.37 -3.68 -0.72
CA TYR A 106 8.89 -4.95 -1.22
C TYR A 106 9.31 -6.07 -0.28
N VAL A 107 8.37 -6.96 0.05
CA VAL A 107 8.65 -8.17 0.82
C VAL A 107 8.76 -9.34 -0.16
N GLU A 108 9.98 -9.87 -0.30
CA GLU A 108 10.26 -11.01 -1.17
C GLU A 108 9.55 -12.27 -0.67
N PRO A 109 8.99 -13.10 -1.58
CA PRO A 109 8.38 -14.35 -1.20
C PRO A 109 9.46 -15.32 -0.69
N SER A 110 9.28 -15.80 0.53
CA SER A 110 10.14 -16.81 1.15
C SER A 110 9.27 -17.91 1.76
N GLU A 111 9.05 -17.86 3.07
CA GLU A 111 8.00 -18.61 3.77
C GLU A 111 6.67 -17.84 3.78
N GLU A 112 6.76 -16.52 3.55
CA GLU A 112 5.65 -15.57 3.45
C GLU A 112 5.32 -15.26 1.97
N PRO A 113 4.07 -14.88 1.66
CA PRO A 113 3.68 -14.40 0.33
C PRO A 113 4.42 -13.10 -0.03
N GLU A 114 4.51 -12.83 -1.33
CA GLU A 114 4.93 -11.51 -1.80
C GLU A 114 3.95 -10.42 -1.32
N ALA A 115 4.50 -9.33 -0.80
CA ALA A 115 3.72 -8.27 -0.18
C ALA A 115 4.41 -6.91 -0.30
N ILE A 116 3.69 -5.86 0.09
CA ILE A 116 4.24 -4.51 0.27
C ILE A 116 4.25 -4.19 1.76
N ALA A 117 5.40 -3.77 2.29
CA ALA A 117 5.55 -3.28 3.66
C ALA A 117 5.55 -1.75 3.63
N LEU A 118 4.77 -1.16 4.53
CA LEU A 118 4.61 0.28 4.70
C LEU A 118 5.11 0.66 6.09
N ALA A 119 6.09 1.55 6.16
CA ALA A 119 6.64 2.08 7.40
C ALA A 119 5.99 3.43 7.73
N PHE A 120 5.38 3.51 8.91
CA PHE A 120 4.69 4.70 9.40
C PHE A 120 5.40 5.29 10.62
N ALA A 121 5.49 6.61 10.70
CA ALA A 121 6.10 7.33 11.82
C ALA A 121 5.30 8.56 12.22
N SER A 122 5.51 9.07 13.43
CA SER A 122 4.88 10.32 13.91
C SER A 122 5.56 11.58 13.35
N ASP A 123 6.82 11.47 12.90
CA ASP A 123 7.60 12.54 12.26
C ASP A 123 7.76 12.23 10.76
N PRO A 124 7.36 13.14 9.85
CA PRO A 124 7.55 12.94 8.40
C PRO A 124 9.03 12.89 7.96
N ALA A 125 9.97 13.35 8.79
CA ALA A 125 11.39 13.29 8.53
C ALA A 125 12.09 12.07 9.15
N ALA A 126 11.31 11.18 9.77
CA ALA A 126 11.82 9.95 10.36
C ALA A 126 12.48 9.07 9.28
N ASP A 127 13.65 8.53 9.62
CA ASP A 127 14.38 7.59 8.78
C ASP A 127 14.01 6.16 9.21
N PRO A 128 13.34 5.36 8.35
CA PRO A 128 12.97 3.98 8.69
C PRO A 128 14.18 3.04 8.82
N GLU A 129 15.38 3.44 8.38
CA GLU A 129 16.61 2.67 8.56
C GLU A 129 17.32 2.98 9.89
N ASP A 130 16.93 4.06 10.58
CA ASP A 130 17.49 4.41 11.88
C ASP A 130 16.85 3.55 12.99
N PRO A 131 17.63 2.72 13.72
CA PRO A 131 17.10 1.85 14.77
C PRO A 131 16.55 2.60 15.99
N GLU A 132 16.81 3.90 16.15
CA GLU A 132 16.23 4.72 17.21
C GLU A 132 14.84 5.29 16.84
N THR A 133 14.44 5.18 15.58
CA THR A 133 13.14 5.63 15.10
C THR A 133 12.04 4.64 15.49
N GLU A 134 10.97 5.16 16.11
CA GLU A 134 9.74 4.39 16.32
C GLU A 134 8.96 4.29 15.00
N ILE A 135 8.92 3.08 14.42
CA ILE A 135 8.23 2.76 13.17
C ILE A 135 7.10 1.76 13.46
N GLU A 136 5.91 2.07 12.96
CA GLU A 136 4.79 1.14 12.85
C GLU A 136 4.79 0.53 11.45
N GLU A 137 4.91 -0.80 11.35
CA GLU A 137 4.95 -1.51 10.07
C GLU A 137 3.60 -2.12 9.72
N LEU A 138 3.15 -1.91 8.49
CA LEU A 138 1.95 -2.52 7.94
C LEU A 138 2.26 -3.28 6.64
N VAL A 139 2.11 -4.60 6.67
CA VAL A 139 2.34 -5.48 5.51
C VAL A 139 1.01 -5.82 4.83
N LEU A 140 0.91 -5.55 3.52
CA LEU A 140 -0.31 -5.67 2.74
C LEU A 140 -0.10 -6.47 1.46
N HIS A 141 -1.19 -7.04 0.95
CA HIS A 141 -1.19 -7.62 -0.39
C HIS A 141 -0.91 -6.55 -1.45
N LEU A 142 -0.21 -6.92 -2.50
CA LEU A 142 0.18 -6.04 -3.61
C LEU A 142 -1.02 -5.38 -4.32
N ASP A 143 -2.18 -6.04 -4.30
CA ASP A 143 -3.43 -5.47 -4.82
C ASP A 143 -3.91 -4.24 -4.05
N SER A 144 -3.44 -4.02 -2.83
CA SER A 144 -3.71 -2.80 -2.06
C SER A 144 -3.18 -1.58 -2.82
N ALA A 145 -1.95 -1.68 -3.31
CA ALA A 145 -1.33 -0.65 -4.15
C ALA A 145 -1.98 -0.54 -5.54
N ARG A 146 -2.42 -1.66 -6.14
CA ARG A 146 -3.20 -1.63 -7.40
C ARG A 146 -4.52 -0.88 -7.25
N ARG A 147 -5.13 -0.99 -6.07
CA ARG A 147 -6.42 -0.38 -5.74
C ARG A 147 -6.28 0.96 -5.00
N LEU A 148 -5.06 1.48 -4.90
CA LEU A 148 -4.80 2.85 -4.48
C LEU A 148 -5.63 3.80 -5.34
N THR A 149 -6.43 4.62 -4.69
CA THR A 149 -7.19 5.65 -5.40
C THR A 149 -6.52 7.00 -5.21
N CYS A 150 -6.21 7.65 -6.32
CA CYS A 150 -5.70 9.00 -6.38
C CYS A 150 -6.84 9.96 -6.79
N PRO A 151 -7.05 11.09 -6.11
CA PRO A 151 -8.08 12.07 -6.46
C PRO A 151 -7.87 12.66 -7.86
N ASP A 152 -6.61 12.92 -8.26
CA ASP A 152 -6.26 13.59 -9.51
C ASP A 152 -6.40 12.67 -10.75
N GLU A 153 -6.20 11.36 -10.60
CA GLU A 153 -6.36 10.37 -11.70
C GLU A 153 -7.83 10.21 -12.15
N ARG A 154 -8.81 10.70 -11.36
CA ARG A 154 -10.24 10.64 -11.73
C ARG A 154 -10.66 11.74 -12.71
N GLU A 155 -9.89 12.81 -12.84
CA GLU A 155 -10.20 13.91 -13.76
C GLU A 155 -9.76 13.60 -15.19
N GLU A 156 -8.69 12.83 -15.38
CA GLU A 156 -8.14 12.50 -16.71
C GLU A 156 -8.93 11.42 -17.48
N GLN A 157 -9.91 10.77 -16.82
CA GLN A 157 -10.77 9.75 -17.42
C GLN A 157 -12.19 10.26 -17.78
N ARG A 158 -12.43 11.58 -17.72
CA ARG A 158 -13.68 12.23 -18.15
C ARG A 158 -13.51 13.01 -19.45
#